data_AF-A0AAV1KNC0-F1
#
_entry.id   AF-A0AAV1KNC0-F1
#
_cell.length_a   1.000
_cell.length_b   1.000
_cell.length_c   1.000
_cell.angle_alpha   90.00
_cell.angle_beta   90.00
_cell.angle_gamma   90.00
#
_symmetry.space_group_name_H-M   'P 1'
#
loop_
_entity.id
_entity.type
_entity.pdbx_description
1 polymer ?
#
loop_
_entity_poly.entity_id
_entity_poly.type
_entity_poly.pdbx_seq_one_letter_code
_entity_poly.pdbx_strand_id
1 'polypeptide(L)'
;MHILGHNNLAGHVVGMITGYLVYHTQENGKPIGNNKIFSLLTWLMWCALPVIIYVFWLGRMFYVDGYEVSLAFKLLYAATQRVLAGSIATSIIIGLVFRLNGTLCSILEWRGWVIPSRLSYAVLLVHMNIVSVILGTKTQLGHSSPFFAVRNFKL
;
A
#
# COMPACT_ATOMS: atom_id res chain seq x y z
N MET A 1 -19.60 -5.67 -0.07
CA MET A 1 -18.55 -4.67 0.22
C MET A 1 -18.94 -3.34 -0.44
N HIS A 2 -19.56 -2.41 0.28
CA HIS A 2 -19.65 -1.03 -0.20
C HIS A 2 -18.42 -0.28 0.33
N ILE A 3 -17.27 -0.51 -0.31
CA ILE A 3 -16.09 0.33 -0.08
C ILE A 3 -16.43 1.65 -0.77
N LEU A 4 -16.75 2.67 0.03
CA LEU A 4 -16.99 4.01 -0.50
C LEU A 4 -15.75 4.43 -1.31
N GLY A 5 -15.88 4.58 -2.64
CA GLY A 5 -14.78 4.99 -3.52
C GLY A 5 -14.13 6.31 -3.07
N HIS A 6 -14.90 7.14 -2.36
CA HIS A 6 -14.44 8.38 -1.72
C HIS A 6 -13.33 8.18 -0.67
N ASN A 7 -13.20 6.98 -0.09
CA ASN A 7 -12.26 6.70 1.00
C ASN A 7 -10.81 6.45 0.53
N ASN A 8 -10.56 6.51 -0.78
CA ASN A 8 -9.22 6.37 -1.38
C ASN A 8 -8.98 7.32 -2.58
N LEU A 9 -9.64 8.49 -2.58
CA LEU A 9 -9.40 9.52 -3.60
C LEU A 9 -7.97 10.07 -3.52
N ALA A 10 -7.42 10.23 -2.31
CA ALA A 10 -6.08 10.73 -2.11
C ALA A 10 -5.02 9.88 -2.83
N GLY A 11 -5.09 8.54 -2.72
CA GLY A 11 -4.16 7.65 -3.41
C GLY A 11 -4.27 7.73 -4.94
N HIS A 12 -5.50 7.83 -5.46
CA HIS A 12 -5.73 7.98 -6.90
C HIS A 12 -5.18 9.31 -7.43
N VAL A 13 -5.45 10.42 -6.72
CA VAL A 13 -4.95 11.75 -7.09
C VAL A 13 -3.42 11.78 -7.08
N VAL A 14 -2.79 11.23 -6.03
CA VAL A 14 -1.32 11.15 -5.97
C VAL A 14 -0.75 10.30 -7.12
N GLY A 15 -1.40 9.18 -7.46
CA GLY A 15 -1.01 8.35 -8.61
C GLY A 15 -1.13 9.09 -9.95
N MET A 16 -2.23 9.82 -10.17
CA MET A 16 -2.44 10.62 -11.39
C MET A 16 -1.42 11.75 -11.51
N ILE A 17 -1.18 12.50 -10.43
CA ILE A 17 -0.16 13.56 -10.39
C ILE A 17 1.22 12.98 -10.70
N THR A 18 1.53 11.81 -10.13
CA THR A 18 2.79 11.11 -10.36
C THR A 18 2.95 10.72 -11.83
N GLY A 19 1.92 10.13 -12.44
CA GLY A 19 1.95 9.75 -13.86
C GLY A 19 2.10 10.96 -14.79
N TYR A 20 1.39 12.05 -14.51
CA TYR A 20 1.52 13.30 -15.27
C TYR A 20 2.94 13.89 -15.16
N LEU A 21 3.52 13.90 -13.96
CA LEU A 21 4.88 14.40 -13.73
C LEU A 21 5.92 13.56 -14.48
N VAL A 22 5.76 12.23 -14.48
CA VAL A 22 6.61 11.32 -15.26
C VAL A 22 6.50 11.63 -16.76
N TYR A 23 5.28 11.69 -17.30
CA TYR A 23 5.03 11.95 -18.72
C TYR A 23 5.66 13.26 -19.18
N HIS A 24 5.38 14.35 -18.46
CA HIS A 24 5.92 15.68 -18.79
C HIS A 24 7.44 15.71 -18.73
N THR A 25 8.05 14.93 -17.85
CA THR A 25 9.52 14.86 -17.74
C THR A 25 10.14 14.04 -18.86
N GLN A 26 9.46 12.99 -19.33
CA GLN A 26 9.88 12.20 -20.50
C GLN A 26 9.78 13.01 -21.80
N GLU A 27 8.69 13.77 -21.99
CA GLU A 27 8.45 14.59 -23.18
C GLU A 27 9.47 15.73 -23.33
N ASN A 28 9.89 16.34 -22.22
CA ASN A 28 10.86 17.43 -22.25
C ASN A 28 12.31 16.99 -22.52
N GLY A 29 12.58 15.68 -22.63
CA GLY A 29 13.87 15.12 -23.05
C GLY A 29 15.09 15.51 -22.20
N LYS A 30 14.88 16.23 -21.10
CA LYS A 30 15.97 16.66 -20.21
C LYS A 30 16.40 15.45 -19.42
N PRO A 31 17.65 14.95 -19.57
CA PRO A 31 18.19 14.05 -18.56
C PRO A 31 18.07 14.81 -17.25
N ILE A 32 17.29 14.27 -16.32
CA ILE A 32 17.09 14.88 -15.00
C ILE A 32 18.47 14.86 -14.36
N GLY A 33 19.20 15.95 -14.56
CA GLY A 33 20.55 16.12 -14.05
C GLY A 33 20.54 15.98 -12.54
N ASN A 34 21.73 15.78 -11.99
CA ASN A 34 22.07 15.61 -10.57
C ASN A 34 21.47 16.70 -9.66
N ASN A 35 20.15 16.68 -9.51
CA ASN A 35 19.36 17.67 -8.81
C ASN A 35 19.08 17.11 -7.42
N LYS A 36 19.06 17.97 -6.40
CA LYS A 36 18.79 17.59 -5.00
C LYS A 36 17.52 16.75 -4.84
N ILE A 37 16.54 16.95 -5.72
CA ILE A 37 15.28 16.20 -5.79
C ILE A 37 15.50 14.73 -6.13
N PHE A 38 16.42 14.39 -7.03
CA PHE A 38 16.74 13.02 -7.40
C PHE A 38 17.41 12.27 -6.25
N SER A 39 18.38 12.92 -5.59
CA SER A 39 19.03 12.37 -4.39
C SER A 39 18.02 12.14 -3.26
N LEU A 40 17.07 13.08 -3.08
CA LEU A 40 15.96 12.92 -2.13
C LEU A 40 15.06 11.74 -2.50
N LEU A 41 14.72 11.55 -3.78
CA LEU A 41 13.85 10.45 -4.21
C LEU A 41 14.53 9.08 -4.07
N THR A 42 15.81 9.01 -4.41
CA THR A 42 16.68 7.84 -4.18
C THR A 42 16.72 7.49 -2.69
N TRP A 43 16.86 8.49 -1.81
CA TRP A 43 16.83 8.31 -0.36
C TRP A 43 15.46 7.83 0.13
N LEU A 44 14.36 8.43 -0.36
CA LEU A 44 13.00 7.99 -0.06
C LEU A 44 12.75 6.54 -0.45
N MET A 45 13.29 6.10 -1.59
CA MET A 45 13.17 4.72 -2.05
C MET A 45 13.92 3.74 -1.12
N TRP A 46 15.07 4.14 -0.57
CA TRP A 46 15.78 3.36 0.45
C TRP A 46 15.03 3.34 1.78
N CYS A 47 14.42 4.46 2.18
CA CYS A 47 13.59 4.53 3.38
C CYS A 47 12.25 3.80 3.25
N ALA A 48 11.76 3.54 2.04
CA ALA A 48 10.52 2.80 1.83
C ALA A 48 10.56 1.40 2.45
N LEU A 49 11.66 0.66 2.28
CA LEU A 49 11.81 -0.70 2.81
C LEU A 49 11.69 -0.77 4.35
N PRO A 50 12.47 -0.02 5.15
CA PRO A 50 12.33 -0.05 6.61
C PRO A 50 10.98 0.50 7.07
N VAL A 51 10.40 1.46 6.37
CA VAL A 51 9.05 1.98 6.72
C VAL A 51 7.99 0.90 6.51
N ILE A 52 8.04 0.14 5.42
CA ILE A 52 7.13 -1.00 5.20
C ILE A 52 7.24 -2.01 6.35
N ILE A 53 8.47 -2.41 6.69
CA ILE A 53 8.73 -3.37 7.79
C ILE A 53 8.20 -2.82 9.12
N TYR A 54 8.44 -1.54 9.41
CA TYR A 54 7.97 -0.89 10.63
C TYR A 54 6.45 -0.83 10.71
N VAL A 55 5.76 -0.54 9.60
CA VAL A 55 4.29 -0.54 9.55
C VAL A 55 3.71 -1.92 9.82
N PHE A 56 4.31 -2.97 9.25
CA PHE A 56 3.92 -4.36 9.55
C PHE A 56 4.19 -4.73 11.02
N TRP A 57 5.32 -4.28 11.58
CA TRP A 57 5.65 -4.52 12.98
C TRP A 57 4.69 -3.81 13.93
N LEU A 58 4.32 -2.55 13.66
CA LEU A 58 3.29 -1.83 14.40
C LEU A 58 1.92 -2.51 14.29
N GLY A 59 1.61 -3.11 13.14
CA GLY A 59 0.37 -3.88 12.93
C GLY A 59 0.20 -5.02 13.93
N ARG A 60 1.31 -5.65 14.37
CA ARG A 60 1.30 -6.73 15.37
C ARG A 60 0.70 -6.29 16.70
N MET A 61 0.87 -5.03 17.10
CA MET A 61 0.34 -4.50 18.37
C MET A 61 -1.19 -4.56 18.45
N PHE A 62 -1.89 -4.61 17.31
CA PHE A 62 -3.34 -4.74 17.26
C PHE A 62 -3.85 -6.18 17.37
N TYR A 63 -2.98 -7.17 17.24
CA TYR A 63 -3.32 -8.60 17.27
C TYR A 63 -2.93 -9.31 18.58
N VAL A 64 -2.24 -8.64 19.50
CA VAL A 64 -1.91 -9.20 20.82
C VAL A 64 -3.19 -9.24 21.67
N ASP A 65 -3.69 -10.44 21.93
CA ASP A 65 -4.85 -10.68 22.78
C ASP A 65 -4.62 -10.07 24.19
N GLY A 66 -5.49 -9.14 24.60
CA GLY A 66 -5.49 -8.55 25.95
C GLY A 66 -5.10 -7.06 26.05
N TYR A 67 -4.63 -6.42 24.97
CA TYR A 67 -4.28 -4.99 24.99
C TYR A 67 -5.27 -4.13 24.20
N GLU A 68 -6.19 -3.45 24.90
CA GLU A 68 -7.09 -2.49 24.27
C GLU A 68 -6.36 -1.17 23.97
N VAL A 69 -5.78 -1.08 22.78
CA VAL A 69 -5.19 0.17 22.29
C VAL A 69 -6.26 1.28 22.23
N SER A 70 -5.88 2.48 22.69
CA SER A 70 -6.73 3.69 22.70
C SER A 70 -7.38 3.94 21.32
N LEU A 71 -8.66 4.34 21.34
CA LEU A 71 -9.47 4.59 20.15
C LEU A 71 -8.82 5.65 19.24
N ALA A 72 -8.22 6.69 19.82
CA ALA A 72 -7.51 7.74 19.09
C ALA A 72 -6.34 7.17 18.27
N PHE A 73 -5.59 6.23 18.85
CA PHE A 73 -4.45 5.61 18.16
C PHE A 73 -4.91 4.66 17.04
N LYS A 74 -6.02 3.93 17.24
CA LYS A 74 -6.65 3.12 16.19
C LYS A 74 -7.10 3.96 15.00
N LEU A 75 -7.72 5.13 15.26
CA LEU A 75 -8.17 6.04 14.21
C LEU A 75 -7.00 6.67 13.45
N LEU A 76 -5.98 7.15 14.17
CA LEU A 76 -4.78 7.72 13.57
C LEU A 76 -4.05 6.69 12.72
N TYR A 77 -3.81 5.50 13.25
CA TYR A 77 -3.21 4.40 12.49
C TYR A 77 -4.05 4.07 11.25
N ALA A 78 -5.38 4.00 11.39
CA ALA A 78 -6.26 3.66 10.29
C ALA A 78 -6.27 4.69 9.15
N ALA A 79 -6.12 5.98 9.47
CA ALA A 79 -6.03 7.07 8.50
C ALA A 79 -4.64 7.13 7.85
N THR A 80 -3.58 7.04 8.67
CA THR A 80 -2.20 7.23 8.21
C THR A 80 -1.69 6.06 7.39
N GLN A 81 -2.08 4.81 7.69
CA GLN A 81 -1.62 3.63 6.96
C GLN A 81 -1.87 3.71 5.45
N ARG A 82 -3.01 4.29 5.03
CA ARG A 82 -3.42 4.32 3.61
C ARG A 82 -2.63 5.37 2.83
N VAL A 83 -2.44 6.54 3.43
CA VAL A 83 -1.65 7.63 2.83
C VAL A 83 -0.19 7.22 2.73
N LEU A 84 0.36 6.61 3.78
CA LEU A 84 1.71 6.04 3.79
C LEU A 84 1.89 4.98 2.69
N ALA A 85 0.95 4.03 2.57
CA ALA A 85 1.03 3.02 1.53
C ALA A 85 1.03 3.65 0.12
N GLY A 86 0.19 4.65 -0.11
CA GLY A 86 0.14 5.39 -1.38
C GLY A 86 1.43 6.13 -1.70
N SER A 87 2.00 6.86 -0.75
CA SER A 87 3.23 7.64 -0.95
C SER A 87 4.47 6.76 -1.14
N ILE A 88 4.51 5.61 -0.47
CA ILE A 88 5.55 4.60 -0.67
C ILE A 88 5.45 4.01 -2.07
N ALA A 89 4.25 3.62 -2.49
CA ALA A 89 4.03 3.05 -3.82
C ALA A 89 4.43 4.02 -4.94
N THR A 90 4.04 5.30 -4.84
CA THR A 90 4.40 6.30 -5.86
C THR A 90 5.90 6.56 -5.91
N SER A 91 6.56 6.61 -4.75
CA SER A 91 8.02 6.78 -4.67
C SER A 91 8.77 5.61 -5.33
N ILE A 92 8.29 4.36 -5.14
CA ILE A 92 8.85 3.17 -5.80
C ILE A 92 8.63 3.23 -7.32
N ILE A 93 7.42 3.58 -7.78
CA ILE A 93 7.10 3.66 -9.21
C ILE A 93 7.98 4.70 -9.92
N ILE A 94 8.09 5.91 -9.37
CA ILE A 94 8.96 6.95 -9.95
C ILE A 94 10.42 6.46 -9.96
N GLY A 95 10.85 5.82 -8.87
CA GLY A 95 12.18 5.26 -8.74
C GLY A 95 12.52 4.22 -9.80
N LEU A 96 11.55 3.38 -10.15
CA LEU A 96 11.67 2.35 -11.18
C LEU A 96 11.67 2.95 -12.59
N VAL A 97 10.75 3.88 -12.88
CA VAL A 97 10.61 4.50 -14.21
C VAL A 97 11.88 5.26 -14.61
N PHE A 98 12.45 6.03 -13.69
CA PHE A 98 13.68 6.78 -13.95
C PHE A 98 14.96 5.99 -13.66
N ARG A 99 14.85 4.71 -13.26
CA ARG A 99 15.97 3.82 -12.89
C ARG A 99 16.99 4.50 -11.96
N LEU A 100 16.49 5.11 -10.87
CA LEU A 100 17.30 5.92 -9.96
C LEU A 100 18.41 5.14 -9.25
N ASN A 101 18.15 3.86 -8.96
CA ASN A 101 19.08 2.95 -8.28
C ASN A 101 19.13 1.60 -9.00
N GLY A 102 20.25 1.28 -9.63
CA GLY A 102 20.44 0.02 -10.35
C GLY A 102 20.21 -1.22 -9.48
N THR A 103 20.68 -1.22 -8.23
CA THR A 103 20.54 -2.38 -7.31
C THR A 103 19.09 -2.66 -6.93
N LEU A 104 18.36 -1.64 -6.48
CA LEU A 104 16.95 -1.80 -6.09
C LEU A 104 16.05 -2.08 -7.31
N CYS A 105 16.34 -1.46 -8.45
CA CYS A 105 15.63 -1.78 -9.69
C CYS A 105 15.88 -3.23 -10.12
N SER A 106 17.12 -3.73 -10.02
CA SER A 106 17.44 -5.13 -10.35
C SER A 106 16.69 -6.13 -9.45
N ILE A 107 16.57 -5.83 -8.15
CA ILE A 107 15.80 -6.67 -7.21
C ILE A 107 14.30 -6.62 -7.53
N LEU A 108 13.74 -5.45 -7.84
CA LEU A 108 12.31 -5.27 -8.14
C LEU A 108 11.91 -5.81 -9.52
N GLU A 109 12.79 -5.68 -10.52
CA GLU A 109 12.61 -6.23 -11.88
C GLU A 109 12.88 -7.75 -11.92
N TRP A 110 13.27 -8.36 -10.79
CA TRP A 110 13.63 -9.77 -10.77
C TRP A 110 12.45 -10.67 -11.18
N ARG A 111 12.67 -11.48 -12.22
CA ARG A 111 11.70 -12.47 -12.72
C ARG A 111 11.22 -13.47 -11.67
N GLY A 112 11.93 -13.60 -10.55
CA GLY A 112 11.48 -14.37 -9.37
C GLY A 112 10.13 -13.90 -8.82
N TRP A 113 9.79 -12.61 -8.95
CA TRP A 113 8.52 -12.04 -8.47
C TRP A 113 7.28 -12.54 -9.23
N VAL A 114 7.45 -13.20 -10.39
CA VAL A 114 6.33 -13.73 -11.18
C VAL A 114 5.56 -14.83 -10.43
N ILE A 115 6.27 -15.68 -9.69
CA ILE A 115 5.65 -16.78 -8.94
C ILE A 115 4.82 -16.26 -7.77
N PRO A 116 5.35 -15.45 -6.83
CA PRO A 116 4.57 -14.94 -5.70
C PRO A 116 3.46 -13.99 -6.14
N SER A 117 3.63 -13.23 -7.24
CA SER A 117 2.56 -12.37 -7.76
C SER A 117 1.38 -13.20 -8.29
N ARG A 118 1.62 -14.26 -9.05
CA ARG A 118 0.56 -15.19 -9.50
C ARG A 118 -0.12 -15.89 -8.34
N LEU A 119 0.65 -16.35 -7.35
CA LEU A 119 0.10 -17.00 -6.16
C LEU A 119 -0.76 -16.03 -5.34
N SER A 120 -0.25 -14.82 -5.08
CA SER A 120 -0.98 -13.78 -4.33
C SER A 120 -2.27 -13.38 -5.05
N TYR A 121 -2.23 -13.29 -6.38
CA TYR A 121 -3.41 -13.01 -7.19
C TYR A 121 -4.45 -14.13 -7.12
N ALA A 122 -4.03 -15.39 -7.21
CA ALA A 122 -4.92 -16.54 -7.06
C ALA A 122 -5.59 -16.57 -5.67
N VAL A 123 -4.81 -16.33 -4.61
CA VAL A 123 -5.33 -16.22 -3.24
C VAL A 123 -6.32 -15.07 -3.12
N LEU A 124 -6.02 -13.90 -3.72
CA LEU A 124 -6.92 -12.75 -3.70
C LEU A 124 -8.26 -13.07 -4.37
N LEU A 125 -8.27 -13.75 -5.52
CA LEU A 125 -9.50 -14.16 -6.20
C LEU A 125 -10.36 -15.05 -5.31
N VAL A 126 -9.76 -16.07 -4.68
CA VAL A 126 -10.48 -16.98 -3.78
C VAL A 126 -10.96 -16.24 -2.52
N HIS A 127 -10.09 -15.43 -1.91
CA HIS A 127 -10.39 -14.69 -0.68
C HIS A 127 -11.60 -13.76 -0.86
N MET A 128 -11.64 -12.99 -1.94
CA MET A 128 -12.75 -12.04 -2.21
C MET A 128 -14.09 -12.76 -2.42
N ASN A 129 -14.08 -13.95 -3.02
CA ASN A 129 -15.27 -14.79 -3.14
C ASN A 129 -15.73 -15.30 -1.76
N ILE A 130 -14.82 -15.82 -0.93
CA ILE A 130 -15.15 -16.31 0.42
C ILE A 130 -15.74 -15.18 1.28
N VAL A 131 -15.09 -14.01 1.30
CA VAL A 131 -15.58 -12.84 2.06
C VAL A 131 -16.97 -12.43 1.59
N SER A 132 -17.25 -12.48 0.28
CA SER A 132 -18.56 -12.13 -0.27
C SER A 132 -19.65 -13.12 0.17
N VAL A 133 -19.35 -14.43 0.20
CA VAL A 133 -20.28 -15.47 0.68
C VAL A 133 -20.56 -15.32 2.17
N ILE A 134 -19.53 -15.08 2.99
CA ILE A 134 -19.68 -14.86 4.44
C ILE A 134 -20.51 -13.60 4.73
N LEU A 135 -20.31 -12.52 3.98
CA LEU A 135 -21.10 -11.29 4.13
C LEU A 135 -22.55 -11.49 3.67
N GLY A 136 -22.78 -12.25 2.58
CA GLY A 136 -24.13 -12.53 2.07
C GLY A 136 -24.98 -13.39 3.01
N THR A 137 -24.34 -14.22 3.85
CA THR A 137 -25.03 -15.05 4.86
C THR A 137 -25.32 -14.29 6.16
N LYS A 138 -24.73 -13.11 6.38
CA LYS A 138 -24.99 -12.25 7.53
C LYS A 138 -26.11 -11.24 7.18
N THR A 139 -27.31 -11.46 7.72
CA THR A 139 -28.50 -10.60 7.49
C THR A 139 -28.52 -9.30 8.31
N GLN A 140 -27.54 -9.07 9.19
CA GLN A 140 -27.41 -7.83 9.96
C GLN A 140 -26.44 -6.86 9.26
N LEU A 141 -26.82 -5.57 9.15
CA LEU A 141 -25.92 -4.49 8.72
C LEU A 141 -24.80 -4.30 9.76
N GLY A 142 -23.72 -5.05 9.62
CA GLY A 142 -22.50 -4.85 10.39
C GLY A 142 -21.65 -3.75 9.76
N HIS A 143 -21.29 -2.73 10.55
CA HIS A 143 -20.25 -1.77 10.17
C HIS A 143 -18.95 -2.53 9.87
N SER A 144 -18.56 -2.62 8.59
CA SER A 144 -17.34 -3.32 8.18
C SER A 144 -16.11 -2.46 8.45
N SER A 145 -15.73 -2.38 9.72
CA SER A 145 -14.39 -1.97 10.15
C SER A 145 -13.48 -3.21 10.15
N PRO A 146 -12.21 -3.14 9.72
CA PRO A 146 -11.28 -4.27 9.78
C PRO A 146 -11.13 -4.85 11.20
N PHE A 147 -11.45 -4.07 12.24
CA PHE A 147 -11.51 -4.55 13.63
C PHE A 147 -12.70 -5.49 13.91
N PHE A 148 -13.82 -5.36 13.22
CA PHE A 148 -15.02 -6.19 13.42
C PHE A 148 -14.96 -7.54 12.69
N ALA A 149 -14.19 -7.61 11.59
CA ALA A 149 -13.97 -8.85 10.85
C ALA A 149 -13.19 -9.88 11.68
N VAL A 150 -12.18 -9.44 12.42
CA VAL A 150 -11.33 -10.31 13.26
C VAL A 150 -12.09 -10.89 14.46
N ARG A 151 -13.00 -10.11 15.07
CA ARG A 151 -13.79 -10.57 16.24
C ARG A 151 -14.79 -11.71 15.91
N ASN A 152 -15.25 -11.82 14.66
CA ASN A 152 -16.18 -12.87 14.24
C ASN A 152 -15.49 -14.16 13.74
N PHE A 153 -14.15 -14.19 13.69
CA PHE A 153 -13.38 -15.37 13.28
C PHE A 153 -12.96 -16.28 14.45
N LYS A 154 -13.30 -15.92 15.69
CA LYS A 154 -13.19 -16.84 16.84
C LYS A 154 -14.45 -17.71 16.90
N LEU A 155 -14.39 -18.88 16.25
CA LEU A 155 -15.01 -20.12 16.74
C LEU A 155 -14.06 -20.74 17.78
#